data_AF-A0AAG5CU07-F1
#
_entry.id   AF-A0AAG5CU07-F1
#
_cell.length_a   1.000
_cell.length_b   1.000
_cell.length_c   1.000
_cell.angle_alpha   90.00
_cell.angle_beta   90.00
_cell.angle_gamma   90.00
#
_symmetry.space_group_name_H-M   'P 1'
#
loop_
_entity.id
_entity.type
_entity.pdbx_description
1 polymer ?
#
loop_
_entity_poly.entity_id
_entity_poly.type
_entity_poly.pdbx_seq_one_letter_code
_entity_poly.pdbx_strand_id
1 'polypeptide(L)'
;MDALDVIENRIENLSQLLGALPTDESQTENLTEAILSASSFLPSASTGHLADGAARGAILETFKRKDELEAYLDPAYVEEKQDIKAKEMYINTIANDLAGTFETLQKIKALEPTLGAEYFRNLPDVSEQLKSMTVATGEQKQANELLEESLVIAMQRYSEIQSGIKDSLKAMTDRLDQLEERLAHKKKQDKDI
;
A
#
# COMPACT_ATOMS: atom_id res chain seq x y z
N MET A 1 -19.35 20.51 -24.29
CA MET A 1 -19.42 20.63 -25.76
C MET A 1 -20.88 20.63 -26.10
N ASP A 2 -21.38 21.75 -26.62
CA ASP A 2 -22.80 21.91 -26.90
C ASP A 2 -23.20 20.94 -28.02
N ALA A 3 -24.37 20.32 -27.88
CA ALA A 3 -24.87 19.35 -28.85
C ALA A 3 -24.97 19.95 -30.27
N LEU A 4 -25.10 21.28 -30.38
CA LEU A 4 -25.06 21.99 -31.65
C LEU A 4 -23.69 21.94 -32.33
N ASP A 5 -22.59 22.14 -31.60
CA ASP A 5 -21.23 22.13 -32.19
C ASP A 5 -20.90 20.76 -32.79
N VAL A 6 -21.36 19.69 -32.15
CA VAL A 6 -21.19 18.31 -32.64
C VAL A 6 -22.01 18.08 -33.91
N ILE A 7 -23.22 18.64 -33.99
CA ILE A 7 -24.07 18.52 -35.18
C ILE A 7 -23.49 19.33 -36.35
N GLU A 8 -22.98 20.53 -36.10
CA GLU A 8 -22.38 21.40 -37.12
C GLU A 8 -21.13 20.76 -37.75
N ASN A 9 -20.22 20.24 -36.92
CA ASN A 9 -19.05 19.51 -37.40
C ASN A 9 -19.41 18.23 -38.18
N ARG A 10 -20.50 17.54 -37.80
CA ARG A 10 -21.00 16.37 -38.53
C ARG A 10 -21.56 16.76 -39.90
N ILE A 11 -22.28 17.88 -39.98
CA ILE A 11 -22.82 18.40 -41.24
C ILE A 11 -21.70 18.81 -42.18
N GLU A 12 -20.65 19.49 -41.67
CA GLU A 12 -19.48 19.85 -42.48
C GLU A 12 -18.74 18.62 -43.01
N ASN A 13 -18.47 17.63 -42.15
CA ASN A 13 -17.78 16.41 -42.56
C ASN A 13 -18.59 15.58 -43.56
N LEU A 14 -19.92 15.50 -43.39
CA LEU A 14 -20.81 14.85 -44.36
C LEU A 14 -20.84 15.60 -45.69
N SER A 15 -20.84 16.93 -45.67
CA SER A 15 -20.81 17.76 -46.88
C SER A 15 -19.48 17.62 -47.63
N GLN A 16 -18.37 17.44 -46.90
CA GLN A 16 -17.07 17.22 -47.49
C GLN A 16 -16.93 15.81 -48.11
N LEU A 17 -17.59 14.80 -47.53
CA LEU A 17 -17.55 13.42 -48.01
C LEU A 17 -18.49 13.17 -49.21
N LEU A 18 -19.67 13.80 -49.23
CA LEU A 18 -20.62 13.67 -50.35
C LEU A 18 -20.31 14.62 -51.53
N GLY A 19 -19.49 15.65 -51.30
CA GLY A 19 -19.28 16.74 -52.26
C GLY A 19 -20.44 17.75 -52.25
N ALA A 20 -20.25 18.88 -52.92
CA ALA A 20 -21.22 19.98 -52.91
C ALA A 20 -22.62 19.51 -53.35
N LEU A 21 -23.59 19.63 -52.44
CA LEU A 21 -25.00 19.42 -52.75
C LEU A 21 -25.40 20.40 -53.86
N PRO A 22 -26.12 19.98 -54.91
CA PRO A 22 -26.67 20.92 -55.89
C PRO A 22 -27.64 21.84 -55.15
N THR A 23 -27.21 23.08 -54.94
CA THR A 23 -28.04 24.18 -54.42
C THR A 23 -29.00 24.63 -55.51
N ASP A 24 -30.01 23.82 -55.80
CA ASP A 24 -31.21 24.28 -56.46
C ASP A 24 -32.30 24.44 -55.41
N GLU A 25 -32.54 25.68 -54.96
CA GLU A 25 -33.64 26.10 -54.08
C GLU A 25 -35.03 26.00 -54.77
N SER A 26 -35.22 25.02 -55.66
CA SER A 26 -36.37 24.96 -56.59
C SER A 26 -37.21 23.69 -56.47
N GLN A 27 -37.14 22.95 -55.35
CA GLN A 27 -37.92 21.72 -55.19
C GLN A 27 -38.56 21.62 -53.80
N THR A 28 -39.67 22.34 -53.62
CA THR A 28 -40.72 21.90 -52.70
C THR A 28 -41.40 20.67 -53.31
N GLU A 29 -40.81 19.48 -53.14
CA GLU A 29 -41.47 18.23 -53.53
C GLU A 29 -42.63 17.93 -52.57
N ASN A 30 -43.83 17.70 -53.10
CA ASN A 30 -44.92 17.16 -52.31
C ASN A 30 -44.53 15.74 -51.83
N LEU A 31 -44.86 15.36 -50.59
CA LEU A 31 -44.50 14.05 -50.01
C LEU A 31 -44.85 12.86 -50.92
N THR A 32 -45.93 12.96 -51.69
CA THR A 32 -46.32 11.93 -52.67
C THR A 32 -45.42 11.89 -53.89
N GLU A 33 -44.89 13.02 -54.35
CA GLU A 33 -43.90 13.09 -55.44
C GLU A 33 -42.52 12.62 -54.95
N ALA A 34 -42.12 12.96 -53.73
CA ALA A 34 -40.89 12.46 -53.11
C ALA A 34 -40.93 10.94 -52.89
N ILE A 35 -42.08 10.38 -52.52
CA ILE A 35 -42.26 8.92 -52.41
C ILE A 35 -42.26 8.27 -53.79
N LEU A 36 -42.86 8.90 -54.81
CA LEU A 36 -42.86 8.38 -56.17
C LEU A 36 -41.46 8.46 -56.80
N SER A 37 -40.72 9.55 -56.57
CA SER A 37 -39.33 9.73 -56.99
C SER A 37 -38.43 8.74 -56.25
N ALA A 38 -38.55 8.57 -54.93
CA ALA A 38 -37.81 7.55 -54.19
C ALA A 38 -38.16 6.11 -54.64
N SER A 39 -39.44 5.82 -54.92
CA SER A 39 -39.88 4.50 -55.38
C SER A 39 -39.46 4.18 -56.82
N SER A 40 -39.16 5.20 -57.64
CA SER A 40 -38.62 5.03 -58.99
C SER A 40 -37.08 5.07 -58.99
N PHE A 41 -36.47 5.80 -58.06
CA PHE A 41 -35.03 5.90 -57.88
C PHE A 41 -34.45 4.65 -57.22
N LEU A 42 -35.15 4.01 -56.27
CA LEU A 42 -34.70 2.78 -55.62
C LEU A 42 -34.55 1.61 -56.62
N PRO A 43 -35.54 1.31 -57.48
CA PRO A 43 -35.36 0.36 -58.58
C PRO A 43 -34.35 0.83 -59.60
N SER A 44 -34.32 2.11 -59.98
CA SER A 44 -33.37 2.62 -60.99
C SER A 44 -31.91 2.58 -60.51
N ALA A 45 -31.70 2.75 -59.20
CA ALA A 45 -30.41 2.57 -58.52
C ALA A 45 -30.07 1.09 -58.32
N SER A 46 -31.06 0.20 -58.12
CA SER A 46 -30.83 -1.25 -57.98
C SER A 46 -30.70 -1.99 -59.32
N THR A 47 -31.29 -1.48 -60.41
CA THR A 47 -31.31 -2.12 -61.74
C THR A 47 -30.42 -1.43 -62.77
N GLY A 48 -29.63 -0.42 -62.38
CA GLY A 48 -28.51 0.08 -63.16
C GLY A 48 -28.84 0.82 -64.45
N HIS A 49 -30.00 1.50 -64.52
CA HIS A 49 -30.46 2.19 -65.73
C HIS A 49 -30.51 3.73 -65.61
N LEU A 50 -29.52 4.33 -64.94
CA LEU A 50 -29.28 5.78 -65.02
C LEU A 50 -28.18 6.05 -66.06
N ALA A 51 -28.52 6.86 -67.06
CA ALA A 51 -27.76 7.09 -68.30
C ALA A 51 -26.47 7.92 -68.15
N ASP A 52 -26.03 8.18 -66.91
CA ASP A 52 -24.82 8.95 -66.65
C ASP A 52 -23.85 8.15 -65.77
N GLY A 53 -22.72 7.76 -66.37
CA GLY A 53 -21.74 6.83 -65.79
C GLY A 53 -21.05 7.36 -64.52
N ALA A 54 -21.13 8.67 -64.26
CA ALA A 54 -20.61 9.31 -63.06
C ALA A 54 -21.47 9.02 -61.81
N ALA A 55 -22.81 9.02 -61.95
CA ALA A 55 -23.73 8.74 -60.85
C ALA A 55 -23.68 7.25 -60.41
N ARG A 56 -23.39 6.35 -61.35
CA ARG A 56 -23.16 4.92 -61.08
C ARG A 56 -21.97 4.69 -60.15
N GLY A 57 -20.88 5.44 -60.35
CA GLY A 57 -19.67 5.34 -59.52
C GLY A 57 -19.92 5.83 -58.10
N ALA A 58 -20.49 7.03 -57.98
CA ALA A 58 -20.77 7.66 -56.69
C ALA A 58 -21.78 6.86 -55.84
N ILE A 59 -22.86 6.33 -56.44
CA ILE A 59 -23.88 5.57 -55.69
C ILE A 59 -23.37 4.19 -55.27
N LEU A 60 -22.60 3.50 -56.12
CA LEU A 60 -21.95 2.24 -55.71
C LEU A 60 -20.89 2.48 -54.64
N GLU A 61 -20.19 3.61 -54.70
CA GLU A 61 -19.19 3.98 -53.70
C GLU A 61 -19.82 4.34 -52.36
N THR A 62 -20.94 5.07 -52.35
CA THR A 62 -21.70 5.34 -51.12
C THR A 62 -22.34 4.07 -50.54
N PHE A 63 -22.84 3.16 -51.37
CA PHE A 63 -23.31 1.85 -50.91
C PHE A 63 -22.18 0.96 -50.37
N LYS A 64 -20.98 1.03 -50.96
CA LYS A 64 -19.81 0.29 -50.45
C LYS A 64 -19.29 0.85 -49.13
N ARG A 65 -19.42 2.16 -48.91
CA ARG A 65 -19.06 2.84 -47.65
C ARG A 65 -20.23 2.95 -46.67
N LYS A 66 -21.33 2.23 -46.92
CA LYS A 66 -22.54 2.26 -46.09
C LYS A 66 -22.21 1.90 -44.63
N ASP A 67 -21.39 0.88 -44.42
CA ASP A 67 -21.03 0.41 -43.08
C ASP A 67 -20.17 1.45 -42.33
N GLU A 68 -19.32 2.18 -43.04
CA GLU A 68 -18.56 3.31 -42.49
C GLU A 68 -19.50 4.48 -42.16
N LEU A 69 -20.44 4.81 -43.06
CA LEU A 69 -21.45 5.85 -42.84
C LEU A 69 -22.35 5.53 -41.64
N GLU A 70 -22.75 4.27 -41.46
CA GLU A 70 -23.52 3.82 -40.29
C GLU A 70 -22.72 4.01 -39.00
N ALA A 71 -21.40 3.76 -39.03
CA ALA A 71 -20.53 4.04 -37.90
C ALA A 71 -20.45 5.54 -37.57
N TYR A 72 -20.36 6.41 -38.57
CA TYR A 72 -20.41 7.87 -38.36
C TYR A 72 -21.79 8.39 -37.92
N LEU A 73 -22.86 7.66 -38.21
CA LEU A 73 -24.21 7.99 -37.75
C LEU A 73 -24.46 7.59 -36.29
N ASP A 74 -23.65 6.70 -35.72
CA ASP A 74 -23.76 6.25 -34.33
C ASP A 74 -23.60 7.45 -33.37
N PRO A 75 -24.56 7.71 -32.46
CA PRO A 75 -24.42 8.72 -31.42
C PRO A 75 -23.25 8.45 -30.44
N ALA A 76 -22.71 7.23 -30.39
CA ALA A 76 -21.49 6.89 -29.66
C ALA A 76 -20.22 7.00 -30.52
N TYR A 77 -20.30 7.53 -31.74
CA TYR A 77 -19.14 7.75 -32.60
C TYR A 77 -18.17 8.75 -31.93
N VAL A 78 -17.07 8.23 -31.41
CA VAL A 78 -15.95 9.02 -30.89
C VAL A 78 -14.89 9.07 -31.98
N GLU A 79 -14.65 10.26 -32.53
CA GLU A 79 -13.56 10.45 -33.48
C GLU A 79 -12.22 10.19 -32.77
N GLU A 80 -11.55 9.10 -33.12
CA GLU A 80 -10.28 8.67 -32.50
C GLU A 80 -9.09 9.56 -32.92
N LYS A 81 -9.34 10.68 -33.62
CA LYS A 81 -8.36 11.75 -33.78
C LYS A 81 -8.25 12.54 -32.47
N GLN A 82 -7.62 11.89 -31.50
CA GLN A 82 -7.18 12.57 -30.28
C GLN A 82 -6.25 13.71 -30.67
N ASP A 83 -6.69 14.95 -30.43
CA ASP A 83 -5.93 16.16 -30.71
C ASP A 83 -4.53 16.09 -30.06
N ILE A 84 -3.50 16.24 -30.88
CA ILE A 84 -2.09 16.19 -30.45
C ILE A 84 -1.83 17.26 -29.38
N LYS A 85 -2.51 18.40 -29.45
CA LYS A 85 -2.40 19.47 -28.43
C LYS A 85 -3.02 19.07 -27.10
N ALA A 86 -4.13 18.32 -27.13
CA ALA A 86 -4.74 17.78 -25.92
C ALA A 86 -3.84 16.74 -25.25
N LYS A 87 -3.07 15.96 -26.03
CA LYS A 87 -2.05 15.03 -25.49
C LYS A 87 -0.90 15.76 -24.82
N GLU A 88 -0.40 16.84 -25.42
CA GLU A 88 0.69 17.63 -24.82
C GLU A 88 0.26 18.24 -23.48
N MET A 89 -0.96 18.79 -23.41
CA MET A 89 -1.52 19.32 -22.17
C MET A 89 -1.75 18.22 -21.12
N TYR A 90 -2.23 17.04 -21.53
CA TYR A 90 -2.40 15.89 -20.66
C TYR A 90 -1.06 15.37 -20.10
N ILE A 91 -0.03 15.28 -20.95
CA ILE A 91 1.31 14.87 -20.52
C ILE A 91 1.90 15.91 -19.55
N ASN A 92 1.77 17.20 -19.84
CA ASN A 92 2.30 18.25 -18.96
C ASN A 92 1.57 18.32 -17.61
N THR A 93 0.27 18.04 -17.58
CA THR A 93 -0.50 17.99 -16.32
C THR A 93 -0.15 16.76 -15.49
N ILE A 94 0.14 15.63 -16.12
CA ILE A 94 0.48 14.37 -15.43
C ILE A 94 1.98 14.20 -15.20
N ALA A 95 2.84 15.02 -15.82
CA ALA A 95 4.30 14.90 -15.73
C ALA A 95 4.81 14.90 -14.28
N ASN A 96 4.20 15.70 -13.40
CA ASN A 96 4.60 15.76 -11.99
C ASN A 96 4.20 14.48 -11.24
N ASP A 97 2.99 13.98 -11.47
CA ASP A 97 2.52 12.71 -10.91
C ASP A 97 3.32 11.52 -11.48
N LEU A 98 3.72 11.60 -12.75
CA LEU A 98 4.57 10.60 -13.39
C LEU A 98 5.99 10.61 -12.82
N ALA A 99 6.54 11.79 -12.50
CA ALA A 99 7.82 11.90 -11.82
C ALA A 99 7.77 11.32 -10.40
N GLY A 100 6.71 11.60 -9.64
CA GLY A 100 6.49 11.03 -8.31
C GLY A 100 6.31 9.50 -8.33
N THR A 101 5.55 8.98 -9.30
CA THR A 101 5.41 7.53 -9.49
C THR A 101 6.72 6.88 -9.94
N PHE A 102 7.55 7.56 -10.72
CA PHE A 102 8.86 7.06 -11.11
C PHE A 102 9.84 7.00 -9.91
N GLU A 103 9.86 8.02 -9.06
CA GLU A 103 10.71 8.03 -7.86
C GLU A 103 10.32 6.92 -6.87
N THR A 104 9.02 6.71 -6.68
CA THR A 104 8.51 5.61 -5.83
C THR A 104 8.81 4.24 -6.44
N LEU A 105 8.70 4.08 -7.76
CA LEU A 105 9.08 2.87 -8.47
C LEU A 105 10.59 2.59 -8.35
N GLN A 106 11.42 3.63 -8.42
CA GLN A 106 12.88 3.50 -8.25
C GLN A 106 13.24 3.05 -6.83
N LYS A 107 12.54 3.56 -5.81
CA LYS A 107 12.67 3.06 -4.43
C LYS A 107 12.26 1.59 -4.33
N ILE A 108 11.14 1.20 -4.92
CA ILE A 108 10.70 -0.21 -4.92
C ILE A 108 11.75 -1.12 -5.58
N LYS A 109 12.30 -0.72 -6.73
CA LYS A 109 13.36 -1.46 -7.42
C LYS A 109 14.65 -1.55 -6.59
N ALA A 110 14.97 -0.52 -5.82
CA ALA A 110 16.12 -0.56 -4.90
C ALA A 110 15.89 -1.49 -3.69
N LEU A 111 14.63 -1.70 -3.28
CA LEU A 111 14.26 -2.63 -2.20
C LEU A 111 14.02 -4.07 -2.69
N GLU A 112 13.88 -4.31 -3.99
CA GLU A 112 13.74 -5.66 -4.59
C GLU A 112 14.81 -6.66 -4.10
N PRO A 113 16.11 -6.31 -3.99
CA PRO A 113 17.14 -7.21 -3.48
C PRO A 113 17.00 -7.51 -1.99
N THR A 114 16.31 -6.66 -1.22
CA THR A 114 16.09 -6.86 0.23
C THR A 114 14.95 -7.84 0.50
N LEU A 115 13.98 -7.94 -0.42
CA LEU A 115 12.88 -8.90 -0.33
C LEU A 115 13.34 -10.31 -0.69
N GLY A 116 14.29 -10.41 -1.62
CA GLY A 116 14.96 -11.67 -2.00
C GLY A 116 16.20 -12.00 -1.16
N ALA A 117 16.54 -11.16 -0.17
CA ALA A 117 17.72 -11.40 0.64
C ALA A 117 17.52 -12.68 1.45
N GLU A 118 18.39 -13.67 1.21
CA GLU A 118 18.34 -14.98 1.84
C GLU A 118 18.38 -14.94 3.37
N TYR A 119 18.64 -13.79 3.99
CA TYR A 119 18.54 -13.56 5.43
C TYR A 119 17.16 -13.86 6.02
N PHE A 120 16.07 -13.61 5.29
CA PHE A 120 14.72 -13.97 5.77
C PHE A 120 14.37 -15.44 5.52
N ARG A 121 14.97 -16.04 4.49
CA ARG A 121 14.66 -17.42 4.06
C ARG A 121 15.49 -18.47 4.80
N ASN A 122 16.71 -18.09 5.18
CA ASN A 122 17.64 -18.88 5.97
C ASN A 122 17.65 -18.45 7.45
N LEU A 123 16.62 -17.72 7.90
CA LEU A 123 16.46 -17.46 9.34
C LEU A 123 16.22 -18.82 10.00
N PRO A 124 17.17 -19.34 10.81
CA PRO A 124 16.96 -20.61 11.48
C PRO A 124 15.75 -20.45 12.40
N ASP A 125 14.90 -21.45 12.49
CA ASP A 125 13.78 -21.43 13.44
C ASP A 125 14.34 -21.56 14.87
N VAL A 126 14.81 -20.43 15.41
CA VAL A 126 15.31 -20.28 16.77
C VAL A 126 14.17 -20.00 17.75
N SER A 127 12.91 -20.05 17.33
CA SER A 127 11.75 -19.82 18.19
C SER A 127 11.73 -20.80 19.37
N GLU A 128 11.97 -22.08 19.10
CA GLU A 128 11.97 -23.12 20.13
C GLU A 128 13.19 -23.00 21.06
N GLN A 129 14.35 -22.65 20.51
CA GLN A 129 15.55 -22.42 21.30
C GLN A 129 15.39 -21.17 22.19
N LEU A 130 14.83 -20.07 21.68
CA LEU A 130 14.50 -18.88 22.45
C LEU A 130 13.47 -19.18 23.54
N LYS A 131 12.44 -19.98 23.24
CA LYS A 131 11.44 -20.42 24.21
C LYS A 131 12.10 -21.24 25.33
N SER A 132 12.96 -22.20 24.99
CA SER A 132 13.70 -22.99 25.98
C SER A 132 14.62 -22.11 26.84
N MET A 133 15.30 -21.14 26.24
CA MET A 133 16.19 -20.24 26.95
C MET A 133 15.41 -19.31 27.89
N THR A 134 14.24 -18.86 27.45
CA THR A 134 13.35 -18.02 28.26
C THR A 134 12.83 -18.77 29.48
N VAL A 135 12.41 -20.03 29.31
CA VAL A 135 11.96 -20.89 30.41
C VAL A 135 13.10 -21.16 31.38
N ALA A 136 14.27 -21.59 30.87
CA ALA A 136 15.45 -21.84 31.70
C ALA A 136 15.91 -20.60 32.47
N THR A 137 15.86 -19.42 31.83
CA THR A 137 16.20 -18.15 32.50
C THR A 137 15.19 -17.80 33.60
N GLY A 138 13.91 -18.09 33.38
CA GLY A 138 12.86 -17.92 34.40
C GLY A 138 13.09 -18.83 35.62
N GLU A 139 13.38 -20.11 35.38
CA GLU A 139 13.69 -21.08 36.44
C GLU A 139 14.97 -20.69 37.19
N GLN A 140 16.02 -20.29 36.48
CA GLN A 140 17.27 -19.82 37.06
C GLN A 140 17.03 -18.61 37.97
N LYS A 141 16.20 -17.65 37.54
CA LYS A 141 15.85 -16.48 38.33
C LYS A 141 15.16 -16.87 39.63
N GLN A 142 14.17 -17.76 39.56
CA GLN A 142 13.44 -18.23 40.75
C GLN A 142 14.35 -18.99 41.72
N ALA A 143 15.24 -19.85 41.20
CA ALA A 143 16.22 -20.54 42.02
C ALA A 143 17.19 -19.57 42.71
N ASN A 144 17.58 -18.50 42.02
CA ASN A 144 18.48 -17.49 42.56
C ASN A 144 17.82 -16.65 43.65
N GLU A 145 16.54 -16.28 43.48
CA GLU A 145 15.74 -15.57 44.51
C GLU A 145 15.62 -16.41 45.80
N LEU A 146 15.32 -17.71 45.67
CA LEU A 146 15.26 -18.62 46.82
C LEU A 146 16.62 -18.77 47.51
N LEU A 147 17.70 -18.84 46.73
CA LEU A 147 19.05 -18.95 47.27
C LEU A 147 19.45 -17.67 48.00
N GLU A 148 19.12 -16.50 47.44
CA GLU A 148 19.35 -15.20 48.07
C GLU A 148 18.59 -15.09 49.40
N GLU A 149 17.32 -15.46 49.45
CA GLU A 149 16.53 -15.48 50.68
C GLU A 149 17.17 -16.42 51.73
N SER A 150 17.59 -17.61 51.33
CA SER A 150 18.25 -18.56 52.21
C SER A 150 19.59 -18.02 52.76
N LEU A 151 20.35 -17.29 51.93
CA LEU A 151 21.62 -16.69 52.30
C LEU A 151 21.42 -15.57 53.31
N VAL A 152 20.41 -14.71 53.10
CA VAL A 152 20.04 -13.65 54.04
C VAL A 152 19.68 -14.23 55.40
N ILE A 153 18.84 -15.28 55.44
CA ILE A 153 18.48 -15.95 56.69
C ILE A 153 19.70 -16.56 57.37
N ALA A 154 20.60 -17.21 56.61
CA ALA A 154 21.83 -17.79 57.14
C ALA A 154 22.75 -16.71 57.74
N MET A 155 22.91 -15.58 57.06
CA MET A 155 23.67 -14.43 57.55
C MET A 155 23.07 -13.85 58.83
N GLN A 156 21.73 -13.74 58.89
CA GLN A 156 21.04 -13.25 60.08
C GLN A 156 21.27 -14.19 61.27
N ARG A 157 21.09 -15.50 61.08
CA ARG A 157 21.37 -16.51 62.12
C ARG A 157 22.83 -16.49 62.57
N TYR A 158 23.76 -16.33 61.63
CA TYR A 158 25.18 -16.22 61.96
C TYR A 158 25.45 -14.98 62.82
N SER A 159 24.84 -13.84 62.48
CA SER A 159 24.97 -12.60 63.27
C SER A 159 24.39 -12.76 64.69
N GLU A 160 23.25 -13.42 64.82
CA GLU A 160 22.64 -13.75 66.12
C GLU A 160 23.56 -14.64 66.97
N ILE A 161 24.13 -15.69 66.38
CA ILE A 161 25.09 -16.58 67.05
C ILE A 161 26.33 -15.81 67.48
N GLN A 162 26.89 -14.96 66.60
CA GLN A 162 28.05 -14.15 66.91
C GLN A 162 27.78 -13.18 68.08
N SER A 163 26.61 -12.54 68.11
CA SER A 163 26.21 -11.68 69.23
C SER A 163 26.07 -12.48 70.53
N GLY A 164 25.41 -13.64 70.48
CA GLY A 164 25.25 -14.51 71.65
C GLY A 164 26.59 -15.00 72.22
N ILE A 165 27.54 -15.36 71.36
CA ILE A 165 28.90 -15.72 71.78
C ILE A 165 29.60 -14.54 72.43
N LYS A 166 29.51 -13.34 71.84
CA LYS A 166 30.11 -12.12 72.38
C LYS A 166 29.56 -11.79 73.77
N ASP A 167 28.25 -11.87 73.94
CA ASP A 167 27.59 -11.62 75.22
C ASP A 167 27.97 -12.67 76.27
N SER A 168 28.05 -13.95 75.87
CA SER A 168 28.54 -15.02 76.75
C SER A 168 29.98 -14.82 77.18
N LEU A 169 30.86 -14.41 76.27
CA LEU A 169 32.27 -14.12 76.55
C LEU A 169 32.39 -12.95 77.53
N LYS A 170 31.64 -11.87 77.28
CA LYS A 170 31.59 -10.71 78.17
C LYS A 170 31.14 -11.10 79.57
N ALA A 171 30.05 -11.88 79.69
CA ALA A 171 29.56 -12.36 80.98
C ALA A 171 30.58 -13.27 81.69
N MET A 172 31.38 -14.02 80.95
CA MET A 172 32.46 -14.85 81.51
C MET A 172 33.63 -14.01 82.01
N THR A 173 34.02 -12.97 81.26
CA THR A 173 35.01 -11.98 81.70
C THR A 173 34.56 -11.24 82.96
N ASP A 174 33.32 -10.73 82.97
CA ASP A 174 32.77 -10.02 84.14
C ASP A 174 32.77 -10.93 85.40
N ARG A 175 32.51 -12.24 85.24
CA ARG A 175 32.59 -13.21 86.34
C ARG A 175 34.03 -13.47 86.79
N LEU A 176 34.99 -13.51 85.87
CA LEU A 176 36.40 -13.63 86.19
C LEU A 176 36.88 -12.41 86.98
N ASP A 177 36.54 -11.20 86.53
CA ASP A 177 36.89 -9.95 87.21
C ASP A 177 36.33 -9.93 88.65
N GLN A 178 35.06 -10.33 88.84
CA GLN A 178 34.47 -10.45 90.19
C GLN A 178 35.18 -11.48 91.08
N LEU A 179 35.67 -12.59 90.51
CA LEU A 179 36.42 -13.59 91.26
C LEU A 179 37.83 -13.08 91.61
N GLU A 180 38.48 -12.37 90.70
CA GLU A 180 39.77 -11.74 90.94
C GLU A 180 39.69 -10.66 92.02
N GLU A 181 38.67 -9.79 91.99
CA GLU A 181 38.42 -8.81 93.04
C GLU A 181 38.21 -9.47 94.41
N ARG A 182 37.40 -10.54 94.48
CA ARG A 182 37.19 -11.29 95.71
C ARG A 182 38.47 -11.94 96.24
N LEU A 183 39.31 -12.49 95.35
CA LEU A 183 40.61 -13.06 95.73
C LEU A 183 41.58 -11.98 96.21
N ALA A 184 41.62 -10.82 95.55
CA ALA A 184 42.44 -9.69 95.94
C ALA A 184 42.01 -9.14 97.32
N HIS A 185 40.71 -9.07 97.58
CA HIS A 185 40.18 -8.68 98.89
C HIS A 185 40.54 -9.68 100.00
N LYS A 186 40.42 -10.99 99.75
CA LYS A 186 40.84 -12.02 100.71
C LYS A 186 42.35 -11.96 101.00
N LYS A 187 43.19 -11.79 99.97
CA LYS A 187 44.64 -11.63 100.14
C LYS A 187 45.04 -10.39 100.94
N LYS A 188 44.24 -9.32 100.91
CA LYS A 188 44.45 -8.14 101.76
C LYS A 188 44.07 -8.45 103.22
N GLN A 189 42.94 -9.10 103.46
CA GLN A 189 42.53 -9.50 104.81
C GLN A 189 43.51 -10.48 105.48
N ASP A 190 44.07 -11.44 104.74
CA ASP A 190 45.07 -12.38 105.27
C ASP A 190 46.46 -11.74 105.52
N LYS A 191 46.75 -10.55 104.98
CA LYS A 191 48.01 -9.83 105.21
C LYS A 191 47.96 -8.86 106.40
N ASP A 192 46.76 -8.57 106.90
CA ASP A 192 46.53 -7.65 108.02
C ASP A 192 46.37 -8.39 109.38
N ILE A 193 46.77 -9.67 109.44
CA ILE A 193 46.88 -10.51 110.66
C ILE A 193 48.37 -10.85 110.88
#